data_AF-A0A5R9KYH3-F1
#
_entry.id   AF-A0A5R9KYH3-F1
#
_cell.length_a   1.000
_cell.length_b   1.000
_cell.length_c   1.000
_cell.angle_alpha   90.00
_cell.angle_beta   90.00
_cell.angle_gamma   90.00
#
_symmetry.space_group_name_H-M   'P 1'
#
loop_
_entity.id
_entity.type
_entity.pdbx_description
1 polymer ?
#
loop_
_entity_poly.entity_id
_entity_poly.type
_entity_poly.pdbx_seq_one_letter_code
_entity_poly.pdbx_strand_id
1 'polypeptide(L)'
;MQSILKNGRYLLLSAGVLMWLLCAWVQVQPNPGSKTSSMSTTTETRAEKAHAEVYVRATPEQNSSAASSDTIRNAQGVLVDGESGLALGENMFLVKAQCTICHSSKLILQSQFDRDKWIERIRWMQRTQKLWDLGETEKPILDYLVEHYGPNKTGFDGRRLPLPAQTWYKL
;
A
#
# COMPACT_ATOMS: atom_id res chain seq x y z
N MET A 1 5.37 -49.30 46.95
CA MET A 1 5.87 -49.52 45.58
C MET A 1 4.78 -49.10 44.62
N GLN A 2 4.49 -47.80 44.45
CA GLN A 2 5.18 -46.82 43.61
C GLN A 2 5.37 -47.24 42.13
N SER A 3 4.72 -46.42 41.29
CA SER A 3 5.22 -45.91 40.01
C SER A 3 5.32 -46.85 38.81
N ILE A 4 4.17 -47.32 38.32
CA ILE A 4 3.99 -47.65 36.89
C ILE A 4 2.60 -47.12 36.52
N LEU A 5 2.43 -46.52 35.33
CA LEU A 5 1.18 -45.94 34.77
C LEU A 5 1.05 -44.39 34.75
N LYS A 6 2.13 -43.62 34.55
CA LYS A 6 2.01 -42.18 34.23
C LYS A 6 2.80 -41.69 33.00
N ASN A 7 3.28 -42.57 32.11
CA ASN A 7 4.21 -42.15 31.04
C ASN A 7 3.67 -42.27 29.60
N GLY A 8 2.40 -42.63 29.39
CA GLY A 8 1.84 -42.82 28.03
C GLY A 8 1.18 -41.59 27.39
N ARG A 9 0.79 -40.59 28.18
CA ARG A 9 0.02 -39.42 27.69
C ARG A 9 0.86 -38.20 27.31
N TYR A 10 2.15 -38.20 27.66
CA TYR A 10 3.04 -37.06 27.40
C TYR A 10 3.82 -37.19 26.09
N LEU A 11 3.96 -38.40 25.52
CA LEU A 11 4.67 -38.59 24.26
C LEU A 11 3.92 -37.98 23.05
N LEU A 12 2.59 -38.09 23.01
CA LEU A 12 1.79 -37.54 21.91
C LEU A 12 1.57 -36.02 21.99
N LEU A 13 1.70 -35.43 23.18
CA LEU A 13 1.61 -33.98 23.36
C LEU A 13 2.93 -33.26 22.97
N SER A 14 4.07 -33.94 23.10
CA SER A 14 5.39 -33.36 22.75
C SER A 14 5.59 -33.15 21.24
N ALA A 15 5.11 -34.07 20.40
CA ALA A 15 5.21 -33.96 18.94
C ALA A 15 4.33 -32.83 18.37
N GLY A 16 3.15 -32.59 18.97
CA GLY A 16 2.26 -31.50 18.57
C GLY A 16 2.83 -30.12 18.87
N VAL A 17 3.45 -29.94 20.05
CA VAL A 17 4.08 -28.67 20.44
C VAL A 17 5.33 -28.38 19.61
N LEU A 18 6.14 -29.40 19.29
CA LEU A 18 7.31 -29.23 18.42
C LEU A 18 6.93 -28.85 16.99
N MET A 19 5.89 -29.48 16.43
CA MET A 19 5.34 -29.15 15.11
C MET A 19 4.71 -27.75 15.08
N TRP A 20 4.03 -27.34 16.16
CA TRP A 20 3.48 -25.98 16.30
C TRP A 20 4.58 -24.92 16.39
N LEU A 21 5.64 -25.17 17.16
CA LEU A 21 6.78 -24.25 17.28
C LEU A 21 7.58 -24.14 15.99
N LEU A 22 7.74 -25.23 15.22
CA LEU A 22 8.35 -25.20 13.89
C LEU A 22 7.51 -24.41 12.87
N CYS A 23 6.19 -24.55 12.86
CA CYS A 23 5.31 -23.76 12.00
C CYS A 23 5.30 -22.26 12.37
N ALA A 24 5.41 -21.92 13.66
CA ALA A 24 5.50 -20.52 14.11
C ALA A 24 6.82 -19.84 13.68
N TRP A 25 7.91 -20.61 13.53
CA TRP A 25 9.22 -20.08 13.14
C TRP A 25 9.32 -19.72 11.65
N VAL A 26 8.53 -20.37 10.78
CA VAL A 26 8.58 -20.17 9.32
C VAL A 26 7.84 -18.90 8.84
N GLN A 27 7.05 -18.24 9.69
CA GLN A 27 6.26 -17.06 9.30
C GLN A 27 6.91 -15.70 9.64
N VAL A 28 8.04 -15.69 10.35
CA VAL A 28 8.74 -14.44 10.75
C VAL A 28 10.13 -14.42 10.13
N GLN A 29 10.18 -14.25 8.80
CA GLN A 29 11.41 -13.83 8.15
C GLN A 29 11.45 -12.29 8.19
N PRO A 30 12.44 -11.66 8.85
CA PRO A 30 12.63 -10.22 8.75
C PRO A 30 12.94 -9.85 7.29
N ASN A 31 12.20 -8.89 6.72
CA ASN A 31 12.55 -8.30 5.43
C ASN A 31 13.86 -7.53 5.61
N PRO A 32 14.97 -7.91 4.96
CA PRO A 32 16.20 -7.15 5.03
C PRO A 32 16.02 -5.88 4.20
N GLY A 33 15.54 -4.82 4.85
CA GLY A 33 15.66 -3.46 4.32
C GLY A 33 17.14 -3.18 4.02
N SER A 34 17.46 -3.15 2.72
CA SER A 34 18.81 -2.97 2.20
C SER A 34 19.34 -1.62 2.65
N LYS A 35 20.51 -1.64 3.29
CA LYS A 35 21.20 -0.44 3.73
C LYS A 35 22.14 0.08 2.65
N THR A 36 22.32 1.39 2.71
CA THR A 36 23.45 2.22 2.24
C THR A 36 23.55 2.61 0.77
N SER A 37 23.43 3.93 0.59
CA SER A 37 24.15 4.77 -0.36
C SER A 37 25.59 4.34 -0.62
N SER A 38 26.01 4.39 -1.89
CA SER A 38 27.35 4.87 -2.24
C SER A 38 27.34 5.51 -3.61
N MET A 39 27.64 6.80 -3.56
CA MET A 39 28.06 7.67 -4.65
C MET A 39 29.32 7.10 -5.30
N SER A 40 29.39 7.10 -6.63
CA SER A 40 30.66 6.95 -7.35
C SER A 40 30.65 7.83 -8.58
N THR A 41 31.27 8.99 -8.39
CA THR A 41 31.81 9.86 -9.41
C THR A 41 32.97 9.14 -10.07
N THR A 42 32.90 8.87 -11.38
CA THR A 42 34.10 8.71 -12.20
C THR A 42 33.86 9.35 -13.56
N THR A 43 34.68 10.37 -13.77
CA THR A 43 34.84 11.21 -14.95
C THR A 43 35.56 10.46 -16.08
N GLU A 44 35.18 10.81 -17.31
CA GLU A 44 35.94 10.75 -18.58
C GLU A 44 36.24 9.40 -19.27
N THR A 45 35.73 9.28 -20.50
CA THR A 45 36.60 9.10 -21.67
C THR A 45 35.95 9.73 -22.91
N ARG A 46 36.64 10.74 -23.46
CA ARG A 46 36.38 11.37 -24.75
C ARG A 46 36.95 10.50 -25.86
N ALA A 47 36.13 10.14 -26.84
CA ALA A 47 36.60 9.81 -28.19
C ALA A 47 35.56 10.27 -29.21
N GLU A 48 36.01 11.22 -30.01
CA GLU A 48 35.33 12.04 -30.99
C GLU A 48 35.26 11.32 -32.34
N LYS A 49 34.06 11.23 -32.94
CA LYS A 49 33.93 11.43 -34.40
C LYS A 49 32.49 11.69 -34.84
N ALA A 50 32.35 12.80 -35.55
CA ALA A 50 31.17 13.27 -36.25
C ALA A 50 30.66 12.26 -37.30
N HIS A 51 29.37 12.32 -37.63
CA HIS A 51 28.86 12.71 -38.96
C HIS A 51 27.33 12.58 -39.03
N ALA A 52 26.73 13.54 -39.76
CA ALA A 52 25.35 13.62 -40.26
C ALA A 52 24.28 14.15 -39.30
N GLU A 53 24.07 15.48 -39.35
CA GLU A 53 22.77 16.07 -39.03
C GLU A 53 21.70 15.48 -39.96
N VAL A 54 20.83 14.63 -39.40
CA VAL A 54 19.53 14.39 -39.98
C VAL A 54 18.62 15.50 -39.49
N TYR A 55 18.34 16.44 -40.39
CA TYR A 55 17.29 17.44 -40.26
C TYR A 55 15.95 16.72 -40.03
N VAL A 56 15.55 16.58 -38.76
CA VAL A 56 14.20 16.14 -38.41
C VAL A 56 13.26 17.29 -38.72
N ARG A 57 12.53 17.13 -39.83
CA ARG A 57 11.44 18.00 -40.23
C ARG A 57 10.49 18.14 -39.04
N ALA A 58 10.38 19.35 -38.49
CA ALA A 58 9.35 19.71 -37.55
C ALA A 58 7.99 19.40 -38.19
N THR A 59 7.32 18.36 -37.72
CA THR A 59 5.90 18.17 -37.97
C THR A 59 5.14 19.03 -36.96
N PRO A 60 4.09 19.75 -37.41
CA PRO A 60 3.30 20.57 -36.52
C PRO A 60 2.52 19.66 -35.55
N GLU A 61 2.60 20.01 -34.27
CA GLU A 61 1.52 19.91 -33.29
C GLU A 61 0.64 18.65 -33.43
N GLN A 62 1.13 17.54 -32.87
CA GLN A 62 0.25 16.43 -32.53
C GLN A 62 -0.62 16.84 -31.34
N ASN A 63 -1.72 17.50 -31.69
CA ASN A 63 -3.06 17.29 -31.16
C ASN A 63 -3.12 16.82 -29.70
N SER A 64 -3.42 17.78 -28.83
CA SER A 64 -3.65 17.70 -27.39
C SER A 64 -4.87 16.84 -26.96
N SER A 65 -5.14 15.71 -27.63
CA SER A 65 -6.33 14.89 -27.40
C SER A 65 -6.08 13.59 -26.63
N ALA A 66 -4.84 13.31 -26.18
CA ALA A 66 -4.53 12.15 -25.34
C ALA A 66 -4.82 12.37 -23.84
N ALA A 67 -5.19 13.59 -23.42
CA ALA A 67 -5.40 13.93 -22.01
C ALA A 67 -6.88 13.91 -21.55
N SER A 68 -7.83 13.48 -22.38
CA SER A 68 -9.27 13.71 -22.11
C SER A 68 -10.13 12.47 -21.86
N SER A 69 -9.62 11.23 -22.01
CA SER A 69 -10.43 10.02 -21.72
C SER A 69 -10.24 9.44 -20.33
N ASP A 70 -9.13 9.76 -19.67
CA ASP A 70 -8.74 9.15 -18.39
C ASP A 70 -9.12 9.98 -17.16
N THR A 71 -9.88 11.08 -17.33
CA THR A 71 -10.35 11.88 -16.18
C THR A 71 -11.87 11.89 -16.13
N ILE A 72 -12.42 11.50 -14.98
CA ILE A 72 -13.86 11.46 -14.72
C ILE A 72 -14.17 12.29 -13.48
N ARG A 73 -15.39 12.80 -13.34
CA ARG A 73 -15.86 13.47 -12.11
C ARG A 73 -16.65 12.47 -11.25
N ASN A 74 -16.28 12.32 -9.98
CA ASN A 74 -16.99 11.44 -9.05
C ASN A 74 -18.28 12.08 -8.49
N ALA A 75 -19.03 11.32 -7.69
CA ALA A 75 -20.30 11.79 -7.10
C ALA A 75 -20.14 13.02 -6.19
N GLN A 76 -18.95 13.25 -5.65
CA GLN A 76 -18.60 14.40 -4.82
C GLN A 76 -18.12 15.61 -5.65
N GLY A 77 -18.11 15.50 -6.99
CA GLY A 77 -17.66 16.56 -7.88
C GLY A 77 -16.15 16.68 -8.04
N VAL A 78 -15.38 15.74 -7.47
CA VAL A 78 -13.91 15.70 -7.54
C VAL A 78 -13.48 15.04 -8.85
N LEU A 79 -12.46 15.59 -9.51
CA LEU A 79 -11.83 14.98 -10.67
C LEU A 79 -10.98 13.79 -10.22
N VAL A 80 -11.18 12.65 -10.84
CA VAL A 80 -10.51 11.39 -10.53
C VAL A 80 -9.95 10.75 -11.80
N ASP A 81 -8.91 9.95 -11.62
CA ASP A 81 -8.39 9.04 -12.64
C ASP A 81 -9.47 8.02 -13.03
N GLY A 82 -9.71 7.84 -14.32
CA GLY A 82 -10.81 7.02 -14.85
C GLY A 82 -10.57 5.52 -14.61
N GLU A 83 -9.32 5.09 -14.52
CA GLU A 83 -8.96 3.70 -14.28
C GLU A 83 -9.00 3.34 -12.78
N SER A 84 -8.34 4.14 -11.94
CA SER A 84 -8.20 3.85 -10.51
C SER A 84 -9.29 4.50 -9.65
N GLY A 85 -9.99 5.53 -10.14
CA GLY A 85 -10.90 6.34 -9.35
C GLY A 85 -10.22 7.17 -8.26
N LEU A 86 -8.89 7.25 -8.25
CA LEU A 86 -8.13 8.06 -7.31
C LEU A 86 -8.28 9.56 -7.66
N ALA A 87 -8.34 10.43 -6.66
CA ALA A 87 -8.39 11.87 -6.85
C ALA A 87 -7.19 12.36 -7.65
N LEU A 88 -7.38 13.27 -8.60
CA LEU A 88 -6.24 13.87 -9.27
C LEU A 88 -5.45 14.73 -8.28
N GLY A 89 -4.13 14.54 -8.23
CA GLY A 89 -3.25 15.24 -7.31
C GLY A 89 -1.77 14.96 -7.61
N GLU A 90 -0.91 15.78 -7.02
CA GLU A 90 0.54 15.55 -7.06
C GLU A 90 0.83 14.21 -6.39
N ASN A 91 1.64 13.36 -7.03
CA ASN A 91 1.97 12.00 -6.56
C ASN A 91 0.86 10.94 -6.66
N MET A 92 -0.30 11.22 -7.26
CA MET A 92 -1.34 10.21 -7.52
C MET A 92 -0.77 8.99 -8.26
N PHE A 93 0.07 9.22 -9.27
CA PHE A 93 0.70 8.16 -10.06
C PHE A 93 1.62 7.26 -9.23
N LEU A 94 2.29 7.79 -8.19
CA LEU A 94 3.09 6.99 -7.27
C LEU A 94 2.18 6.05 -6.47
N VAL A 95 1.06 6.55 -5.97
CA VAL A 95 0.09 5.73 -5.25
C VAL A 95 -0.54 4.67 -6.16
N LYS A 96 -0.91 5.04 -7.39
CA LYS A 96 -1.40 4.10 -8.40
C LYS A 96 -0.35 3.00 -8.66
N ALA A 97 0.90 3.36 -8.93
CA ALA A 97 1.95 2.38 -9.22
C ALA A 97 2.29 1.46 -8.04
N GLN A 98 2.35 1.98 -6.81
CA GLN A 98 2.83 1.23 -5.65
C GLN A 98 1.72 0.50 -4.89
N CYS A 99 0.52 1.09 -4.83
CA CYS A 99 -0.55 0.61 -3.95
C CYS A 99 -1.67 -0.16 -4.68
N THR A 100 -1.71 -0.14 -6.02
CA THR A 100 -2.72 -0.88 -6.80
C THR A 100 -2.17 -2.10 -7.52
N ILE A 101 -0.90 -2.45 -7.29
CA ILE A 101 -0.27 -3.61 -7.94
C ILE A 101 -0.83 -4.97 -7.47
N CYS A 102 -1.26 -5.06 -6.21
CA CYS A 102 -1.73 -6.33 -5.63
C CYS A 102 -3.25 -6.39 -5.47
N HIS A 103 -3.93 -5.25 -5.43
CA HIS A 103 -5.38 -5.16 -5.23
C HIS A 103 -5.92 -3.84 -5.77
N SER A 104 -7.23 -3.76 -5.97
CA SER A 104 -7.91 -2.55 -6.44
C SER A 104 -7.69 -1.35 -5.52
N SER A 105 -7.63 -0.15 -6.13
CA SER A 105 -7.67 1.16 -5.48
C SER A 105 -8.90 1.37 -4.58
N LYS A 106 -9.96 0.57 -4.73
CA LYS A 106 -11.17 0.65 -3.90
C LYS A 106 -10.87 0.58 -2.40
N LEU A 107 -9.84 -0.17 -1.99
CA LEU A 107 -9.42 -0.23 -0.59
C LEU A 107 -8.90 1.12 -0.07
N ILE A 108 -8.24 1.90 -0.93
CA ILE A 108 -7.79 3.25 -0.61
C ILE A 108 -9.01 4.17 -0.51
N LEU A 109 -9.92 4.10 -1.48
CA LEU A 109 -11.14 4.93 -1.51
C LEU A 109 -12.07 4.73 -0.30
N GLN A 110 -12.04 3.54 0.30
CA GLN A 110 -12.83 3.20 1.50
C GLN A 110 -12.11 3.54 2.81
N SER A 111 -10.83 3.89 2.74
CA SER A 111 -9.99 4.17 3.91
C SER A 111 -9.93 5.67 4.17
N GLN A 112 -10.04 6.05 5.44
CA GLN A 112 -9.89 7.44 5.89
C GLN A 112 -9.05 7.43 7.15
N PHE A 113 -7.75 7.69 6.99
CA PHE A 113 -6.75 7.53 8.04
C PHE A 113 -5.91 8.79 8.17
N ASP A 114 -5.44 9.05 9.38
CA ASP A 114 -4.37 10.02 9.60
C ASP A 114 -3.02 9.44 9.12
N ARG A 115 -1.98 10.27 9.20
CA ARG A 115 -0.63 9.89 8.77
C ARG A 115 -0.12 8.65 9.49
N ASP A 116 -0.27 8.60 10.80
CA ASP A 116 0.29 7.52 11.62
C ASP A 116 -0.36 6.19 11.28
N LYS A 117 -1.67 6.20 11.07
CA LYS A 117 -2.42 5.01 10.69
C LYS A 117 -2.17 4.57 9.24
N TRP A 118 -1.90 5.51 8.32
CA TRP A 118 -1.38 5.16 7.00
C TRP A 118 0.00 4.50 7.06
N ILE A 119 0.91 5.02 7.88
CA ILE A 119 2.23 4.42 8.12
C ILE A 119 2.05 3.00 8.69
N GLU A 120 1.21 2.84 9.71
CA GLU A 120 0.91 1.53 10.29
C GLU A 120 0.43 0.55 9.21
N ARG A 121 -0.43 1.01 8.29
CA ARG A 121 -0.96 0.18 7.21
C ARG A 121 0.13 -0.23 6.22
N ILE A 122 1.00 0.68 5.80
CA ILE A 122 2.14 0.37 4.93
C ILE A 122 3.07 -0.63 5.62
N ARG A 123 3.40 -0.41 6.89
CA ARG A 123 4.25 -1.31 7.68
C ARG A 123 3.61 -2.68 7.88
N TRP A 124 2.28 -2.76 8.00
CA TRP A 124 1.56 -4.03 8.03
C TRP A 124 1.70 -4.75 6.68
N MET A 125 1.45 -4.08 5.56
CA MET A 125 1.62 -4.66 4.22
C MET A 125 3.05 -5.12 3.94
N GLN A 126 4.06 -4.39 4.41
CA GLN A 126 5.46 -4.78 4.26
C GLN A 126 5.78 -6.06 5.03
N ARG A 127 5.21 -6.23 6.24
CA ARG A 127 5.44 -7.43 7.06
C ARG A 127 4.64 -8.65 6.59
N THR A 128 3.38 -8.47 6.21
CA THR A 128 2.46 -9.59 5.93
C THR A 128 2.26 -9.82 4.44
N GLN A 129 2.13 -8.76 3.65
CA GLN A 129 1.77 -8.83 2.23
C GLN A 129 2.97 -8.72 1.29
N LYS A 130 4.20 -8.68 1.83
CA LYS A 130 5.45 -8.55 1.07
C LYS A 130 5.51 -7.28 0.21
N LEU A 131 4.89 -6.19 0.68
CA LEU A 131 5.16 -4.88 0.10
C LEU A 131 6.65 -4.57 0.29
N TRP A 132 7.29 -4.11 -0.76
CA TRP A 132 8.71 -3.74 -0.73
C TRP A 132 8.92 -2.44 0.06
N ASP A 133 10.19 -2.09 0.25
CA ASP A 133 10.54 -0.79 0.82
C ASP A 133 10.27 0.32 -0.21
N LEU A 134 9.49 1.31 0.17
CA LEU A 134 9.10 2.43 -0.69
C LEU A 134 10.20 3.50 -0.76
N GLY A 135 11.18 3.48 0.16
CA GLY A 135 12.30 4.41 0.16
C GLY A 135 11.86 5.88 0.11
N GLU A 136 12.48 6.66 -0.77
CA GLU A 136 12.20 8.10 -0.92
C GLU A 136 10.78 8.40 -1.42
N THR A 137 10.11 7.41 -2.05
CA THR A 137 8.72 7.58 -2.51
C THR A 137 7.69 7.46 -1.40
N GLU A 138 8.07 6.96 -0.22
CA GLU A 138 7.12 6.79 0.90
C GLU A 138 6.53 8.13 1.34
N LYS A 139 7.36 9.17 1.47
CA LYS A 139 6.91 10.50 1.91
C LYS A 139 5.85 11.09 0.96
N PRO A 140 6.09 11.23 -0.36
CA PRO A 140 5.08 11.78 -1.27
C PRO A 140 3.82 10.92 -1.35
N ILE A 141 3.94 9.59 -1.23
CA ILE A 141 2.77 8.70 -1.12
C ILE A 141 1.93 9.03 0.11
N LEU A 142 2.56 9.16 1.28
CA LEU A 142 1.87 9.51 2.53
C LEU A 142 1.28 10.93 2.49
N ASP A 143 1.98 11.89 1.89
CA ASP A 143 1.48 13.26 1.71
C ASP A 143 0.16 13.24 0.92
N TYR A 144 0.15 12.57 -0.24
CA TYR A 144 -1.05 12.41 -1.07
C TYR A 144 -2.18 11.65 -0.36
N LEU A 145 -1.87 10.53 0.32
CA LEU A 145 -2.88 9.72 1.00
C LEU A 145 -3.57 10.50 2.13
N VAL A 146 -2.83 11.32 2.88
CA VAL A 146 -3.39 12.13 3.96
C VAL A 146 -4.19 13.31 3.40
N GLU A 147 -3.74 13.93 2.33
CA GLU A 147 -4.42 15.06 1.70
C GLU A 147 -5.78 14.66 1.11
N HIS A 148 -5.83 13.55 0.37
CA HIS A 148 -7.03 13.14 -0.36
C HIS A 148 -7.88 12.09 0.38
N TYR A 149 -7.27 11.29 1.26
CA TYR A 149 -7.89 10.17 1.99
C TYR A 149 -7.60 10.22 3.49
N GLY A 150 -7.53 11.44 4.03
CA GLY A 150 -7.43 11.72 5.45
C GLY A 150 -8.69 11.37 6.24
N PRO A 151 -8.71 11.57 7.58
CA PRO A 151 -9.89 11.35 8.41
C PRO A 151 -11.05 12.25 7.99
N ASN A 152 -12.27 11.69 7.94
CA ASN A 152 -13.45 12.50 7.69
C ASN A 152 -13.68 13.49 8.83
N LYS A 153 -13.95 14.76 8.49
CA LYS A 153 -14.31 15.78 9.47
C LYS A 153 -15.75 15.63 9.98
N THR A 154 -16.58 14.81 9.32
CA THR A 154 -17.95 14.55 9.78
C THR A 154 -17.95 13.50 10.89
N GLY A 155 -18.50 13.83 12.06
CA GLY A 155 -18.64 12.91 13.19
C GLY A 155 -19.57 11.71 12.94
N PHE A 156 -20.27 11.69 11.80
CA PHE A 156 -21.06 10.55 11.35
C PHE A 156 -20.22 9.70 10.40
N ASP A 157 -19.83 8.51 10.85
CA ASP A 157 -18.99 7.56 10.12
C ASP A 157 -19.78 6.63 9.18
N GLY A 158 -21.06 6.94 8.94
CA GLY A 158 -21.95 6.11 8.13
C GLY A 158 -22.43 4.84 8.82
N ARG A 159 -22.01 4.56 10.06
CA ARG A 159 -22.57 3.44 10.83
C ARG A 159 -23.94 3.82 11.36
N ARG A 160 -24.82 2.81 11.42
CA ARG A 160 -26.13 2.94 12.05
C ARG A 160 -25.92 3.33 13.52
N LEU A 161 -26.68 4.32 13.99
CA LEU A 161 -26.78 4.61 15.42
C LEU A 161 -27.16 3.34 16.19
N PRO A 162 -26.69 3.18 17.45
CA PRO A 162 -27.15 2.10 18.31
C PRO A 162 -28.68 2.06 18.33
N LEU A 163 -29.24 0.84 18.30
CA LEU A 163 -30.69 0.68 18.45
C LEU A 163 -31.12 1.29 19.79
N PRO A 164 -32.22 2.06 19.83
CA PRO A 164 -32.74 2.54 21.10
C PRO A 164 -33.09 1.36 22.02
N ALA A 165 -32.93 1.54 23.32
CA ALA A 165 -33.29 0.52 24.30
C ALA A 165 -34.79 0.20 24.17
N GLN A 166 -35.10 -1.06 23.90
CA GLN A 166 -36.47 -1.54 23.73
C GLN A 166 -37.16 -1.70 25.10
N THR A 167 -38.31 -1.06 25.30
CA THR A 167 -39.18 -1.24 26.47
C THR A 167 -40.25 -2.29 26.14
N TRP A 168 -40.08 -3.50 26.67
CA TRP A 168 -41.09 -4.54 26.57
C TRP A 168 -42.29 -4.21 27.48
N TYR A 169 -43.52 -4.30 26.97
CA TYR A 169 -44.72 -4.19 27.80
C TYR A 169 -44.89 -5.46 28.65
N LYS A 170 -45.27 -5.28 29.91
CA LYS A 170 -45.64 -6.36 30.82
C LYS A 170 -47.11 -6.72 30.57
N LEU A 171 -47.37 -7.97 30.18
CA LEU A 171 -48.72 -8.52 30.04
C LEU A 171 -49.42 -8.60 31.40
#